data_AF-A0A3A1TS09-F1
#
_entry.id   AF-A0A3A1TS09-F1
#
_cell.length_a   1.000
_cell.length_b   1.000
_cell.length_c   1.000
_cell.angle_alpha   90.00
_cell.angle_beta   90.00
_cell.angle_gamma   90.00
#
_symmetry.space_group_name_H-M   'P 1'
#
loop_
_entity.id
_entity.type
_entity.pdbx_description
1 polymer ?
#
loop_
_entity_poly.entity_id
_entity_poly.type
_entity_poly.pdbx_seq_one_letter_code
_entity_poly.pdbx_strand_id
1 'polypeptide(L)'
;MTDEFTQFDHGLDKLRDEAATVQRNLGAAKRAIEADPNLSDQGRREQIATLRDSAQTRLDQLKAAEVKAIKDKTTSLERSVFGYTSTTDPSEIISRRDADDRADRLQDSKEAEALLERAERAGDKHLAQAIIRVAAVRGYQGVVRAYESEHPATGSKLALLAQIQQGTTTANYLLRRTAAYSARLL
;
A
#
# COMPACT_ATOMS: atom_id res chain seq x y z
N MET A 1 -11.69 10.35 -7.42
CA MET A 1 -10.52 10.19 -6.53
C MET A 1 -10.92 10.78 -5.18
N THR A 2 -10.72 10.07 -4.08
CA THR A 2 -11.14 10.57 -2.75
C THR A 2 -10.11 11.56 -2.20
N ASP A 3 -10.56 12.47 -1.32
CA ASP A 3 -9.66 13.40 -0.62
C ASP A 3 -8.61 12.66 0.21
N GLU A 4 -9.02 11.59 0.89
CA GLU A 4 -8.13 10.74 1.70
C GLU A 4 -7.06 10.02 0.86
N PHE A 5 -7.40 9.58 -0.36
CA PHE A 5 -6.40 9.01 -1.27
C PHE A 5 -5.36 10.06 -1.67
N THR A 6 -5.81 11.27 -1.97
CA THR A 6 -4.94 12.38 -2.36
C THR A 6 -3.96 12.72 -1.24
N GLN A 7 -4.43 12.75 0.01
CA GLN A 7 -3.57 12.96 1.17
C GLN A 7 -2.55 11.84 1.35
N PHE A 8 -2.95 10.58 1.14
CA PHE A 8 -2.05 9.43 1.21
C PHE A 8 -0.98 9.48 0.11
N ASP A 9 -1.37 9.76 -1.14
CA ASP A 9 -0.45 9.85 -2.29
C ASP A 9 0.56 11.00 -2.11
N HIS A 10 0.12 12.15 -1.60
CA HIS A 10 1.03 13.24 -1.22
C HIS A 10 2.07 12.81 -0.17
N GLY A 11 1.71 11.92 0.75
CA GLY A 11 2.65 11.34 1.71
C GLY A 11 3.74 10.52 1.01
N LEU A 12 3.38 9.76 -0.04
CA LEU A 12 4.34 9.00 -0.85
C LEU A 12 5.22 9.93 -1.69
N ASP A 13 4.64 10.99 -2.27
CA ASP A 13 5.39 11.96 -3.06
C ASP A 13 6.48 12.66 -2.24
N LYS A 14 6.22 12.98 -0.96
CA LYS A 14 7.26 13.53 -0.06
C LYS A 14 8.48 12.61 0.07
N LEU A 15 8.27 11.30 0.15
CA LEU A 15 9.38 10.33 0.23
C LEU A 15 10.20 10.30 -1.07
N ARG A 16 9.55 10.54 -2.22
CA ARG A 16 10.19 10.59 -3.54
C ARG A 16 10.94 11.90 -3.76
N ASP A 17 10.37 13.01 -3.31
CA ASP A 17 11.02 14.33 -3.31
C ASP A 17 12.28 14.34 -2.45
N GLU A 18 12.22 13.63 -1.31
CA GLU A 18 13.40 13.43 -0.47
C GLU A 18 14.47 12.59 -1.20
N ALA A 19 14.06 11.53 -1.89
CA ALA A 19 14.97 10.71 -2.70
C ALA A 19 15.63 11.52 -3.84
N ALA A 20 14.86 12.36 -4.52
CA ALA A 20 15.38 13.30 -5.53
C ALA A 20 16.39 14.29 -4.93
N THR A 21 16.19 14.70 -3.67
CA THR A 21 17.13 15.55 -2.95
C THR A 21 18.43 14.81 -2.62
N VAL A 22 18.35 13.54 -2.19
CA VAL A 22 19.53 12.68 -1.99
C VAL A 22 20.33 12.53 -3.28
N GLN A 23 19.68 12.30 -4.42
CA GLN A 23 20.33 12.19 -5.72
C GLN A 23 21.03 13.48 -6.15
N ARG A 24 20.37 14.65 -5.98
CA ARG A 24 20.96 15.95 -6.28
C ARG A 24 22.20 16.22 -5.43
N ASN A 25 22.12 15.91 -4.14
CA ASN A 25 23.23 16.09 -3.20
C ASN A 25 24.40 15.16 -3.54
N LEU A 26 24.13 13.89 -3.88
CA LEU A 26 25.13 12.95 -4.38
C LEU A 26 25.88 13.52 -5.60
N GLY A 27 25.16 14.00 -6.60
CA GLY A 27 25.76 14.56 -7.81
C GLY A 27 26.54 15.86 -7.58
N ALA A 28 26.13 16.69 -6.62
CA ALA A 28 26.89 17.89 -6.23
C ALA A 28 28.17 17.53 -5.46
N ALA A 29 28.08 16.61 -4.50
CA ALA A 29 29.22 16.17 -3.69
C ALA A 29 30.25 15.39 -4.52
N LYS A 30 29.82 14.54 -5.46
CA LYS A 30 30.72 13.85 -6.40
C LYS A 30 31.55 14.84 -7.21
N ARG A 31 30.93 15.88 -7.78
CA ARG A 31 31.64 16.92 -8.53
C ARG A 31 32.63 17.71 -7.66
N ALA A 32 32.30 17.97 -6.40
CA ALA A 32 33.21 18.61 -5.47
C ALA A 32 34.46 17.74 -5.19
N ILE A 33 34.28 16.43 -5.00
CA ILE A 33 35.38 15.47 -4.84
C ILE A 33 36.24 15.38 -6.11
N GLU A 34 35.61 15.31 -7.28
CA GLU A 34 36.31 15.25 -8.57
C GLU A 34 37.18 16.49 -8.82
N ALA A 35 36.73 17.66 -8.37
CA ALA A 35 37.40 18.94 -8.51
C ALA A 35 38.44 19.26 -7.43
N ASP A 36 38.57 18.45 -6.37
CA ASP A 36 39.51 18.72 -5.28
C ASP A 36 40.97 18.41 -5.71
N PRO A 37 41.85 19.42 -5.80
CA PRO A 37 43.23 19.23 -6.23
C PRO A 37 44.09 18.52 -5.16
N ASN A 38 43.62 18.43 -3.92
CA ASN A 38 44.37 17.81 -2.83
C ASN A 38 44.18 16.29 -2.75
N LEU A 39 43.28 15.72 -3.55
CA LEU A 39 43.00 14.29 -3.55
C LEU A 39 43.79 13.57 -4.65
N SER A 40 44.41 12.46 -4.26
CA SER A 40 44.94 11.50 -5.23
C SER A 40 43.79 10.82 -5.98
N ASP A 41 44.09 10.18 -7.11
CA ASP A 41 43.10 9.40 -7.86
C ASP A 41 42.49 8.28 -7.01
N GLN A 42 43.29 7.65 -6.16
CA GLN A 42 42.82 6.64 -5.21
C GLN A 42 41.89 7.28 -4.16
N GLY A 43 42.30 8.40 -3.56
CA GLY A 43 41.48 9.10 -2.55
C GLY A 43 40.13 9.57 -3.12
N ARG A 44 40.10 10.06 -4.37
CA ARG A 44 38.84 10.40 -5.06
C ARG A 44 37.93 9.20 -5.22
N ARG A 45 38.47 8.05 -5.66
CA ARG A 45 37.69 6.82 -5.83
C ARG A 45 37.09 6.33 -4.51
N GLU A 46 37.88 6.33 -3.44
CA GLU A 46 37.45 5.90 -2.11
C GLU A 46 36.34 6.81 -1.57
N GLN A 47 36.51 8.13 -1.66
CA GLN A 47 35.48 9.08 -1.19
C GLN A 47 34.19 8.99 -2.00
N ILE A 48 34.28 8.86 -3.33
CA ILE A 48 33.09 8.67 -4.18
C ILE A 48 32.39 7.36 -3.84
N ALA A 49 33.12 6.29 -3.54
CA ALA A 49 32.54 5.01 -3.12
C ALA A 49 31.77 5.17 -1.80
N THR A 50 32.39 5.75 -0.77
CA THR A 50 31.72 6.01 0.53
C THR A 50 30.49 6.90 0.39
N LEU A 51 30.58 7.95 -0.44
CA LEU A 51 29.46 8.84 -0.72
C LEU A 51 28.30 8.09 -1.39
N ARG A 52 28.61 7.23 -2.37
CA ARG A 52 27.63 6.39 -3.07
C ARG A 52 26.96 5.42 -2.10
N ASP A 53 27.72 4.73 -1.26
CA ASP A 53 27.19 3.74 -0.31
C ASP A 53 26.24 4.39 0.70
N SER A 54 26.59 5.59 1.17
CA SER A 54 25.75 6.39 2.06
C SER A 54 24.45 6.82 1.39
N ALA A 55 24.53 7.32 0.15
CA ALA A 55 23.37 7.72 -0.62
C ALA A 55 22.45 6.52 -0.93
N GLN A 56 23.03 5.39 -1.33
CA GLN A 56 22.30 4.14 -1.59
C GLN A 56 21.54 3.68 -0.34
N THR A 57 22.22 3.64 0.81
CA THR A 57 21.59 3.31 2.10
C THR A 57 20.38 4.21 2.39
N ARG A 58 20.49 5.53 2.14
CA ARG A 58 19.36 6.45 2.35
C ARG A 58 18.22 6.19 1.37
N LEU A 59 18.51 5.95 0.10
CA LEU A 59 17.49 5.63 -0.91
C LEU A 59 16.75 4.32 -0.57
N ASP A 60 17.46 3.31 -0.09
CA ASP A 60 16.85 2.03 0.33
C ASP A 60 15.95 2.20 1.55
N GLN A 61 16.35 3.04 2.52
CA GLN A 61 15.49 3.39 3.67
C GLN A 61 14.20 4.09 3.22
N LEU A 62 14.29 5.07 2.31
CA LEU A 62 13.12 5.79 1.81
C LEU A 62 12.18 4.86 1.02
N LYS A 63 12.75 3.98 0.18
CA LYS A 63 12.01 2.94 -0.53
C LYS A 63 11.28 2.01 0.44
N ALA A 64 11.96 1.55 1.49
CA ALA A 64 11.36 0.70 2.52
C ALA A 64 10.25 1.44 3.28
N ALA A 65 10.41 2.74 3.55
CA ALA A 65 9.39 3.57 4.17
C ALA A 65 8.14 3.70 3.28
N GLU A 66 8.30 3.88 1.96
CA GLU A 66 7.16 3.95 1.03
C GLU A 66 6.38 2.62 1.01
N VAL A 67 7.10 1.50 0.90
CA VAL A 67 6.49 0.15 0.94
C VAL A 67 5.76 -0.07 2.27
N LYS A 68 6.37 0.33 3.38
CA LYS A 68 5.76 0.22 4.72
C LYS A 68 4.49 1.08 4.82
N ALA A 69 4.51 2.32 4.34
CA ALA A 69 3.35 3.21 4.38
C ALA A 69 2.15 2.63 3.61
N ILE A 70 2.39 2.06 2.43
CA ILE A 70 1.37 1.37 1.62
C ILE A 70 0.82 0.15 2.35
N LYS A 71 1.70 -0.69 2.90
CA LYS A 71 1.29 -1.89 3.64
C LYS A 71 0.46 -1.51 4.87
N ASP A 72 0.93 -0.56 5.67
CA ASP A 72 0.25 -0.14 6.90
C ASP A 72 -1.13 0.45 6.60
N LYS A 73 -1.25 1.30 5.57
CA LYS A 73 -2.53 1.88 5.18
C LYS A 73 -3.49 0.82 4.64
N THR A 74 -3.01 -0.10 3.81
CA THR A 74 -3.77 -1.24 3.27
C THR A 74 -4.29 -2.10 4.42
N THR A 75 -3.41 -2.56 5.31
CA THR A 75 -3.80 -3.38 6.47
C THR A 75 -4.75 -2.64 7.41
N SER A 76 -4.58 -1.34 7.61
CA SER A 76 -5.51 -0.53 8.42
C SER A 76 -6.91 -0.48 7.81
N LEU A 77 -7.01 -0.29 6.49
CA LEU A 77 -8.29 -0.29 5.78
C LEU A 77 -8.95 -1.67 5.79
N GLU A 78 -8.19 -2.72 5.49
CA GLU A 78 -8.67 -4.11 5.55
C GLU A 78 -9.18 -4.47 6.95
N ARG A 79 -8.45 -4.07 8.01
CA ARG A 79 -8.91 -4.25 9.39
C ARG A 79 -10.21 -3.51 9.66
N SER A 80 -10.32 -2.28 9.19
CA SER A 80 -11.51 -1.47 9.40
C SER A 80 -12.73 -1.94 8.60
N VAL A 81 -12.54 -2.51 7.41
CA VAL A 81 -13.62 -2.95 6.52
C VAL A 81 -14.06 -4.36 6.88
N PHE A 82 -13.11 -5.28 7.05
CA PHE A 82 -13.38 -6.70 7.24
C PHE A 82 -13.41 -7.13 8.72
N GLY A 83 -13.33 -6.16 9.64
CA GLY A 83 -13.47 -6.43 11.07
C GLY A 83 -12.34 -7.27 11.69
N TYR A 84 -11.11 -7.22 11.14
CA TYR A 84 -9.94 -7.85 11.76
C TYR A 84 -9.51 -7.05 13.02
N THR A 85 -10.36 -7.03 14.04
CA THR A 85 -10.09 -6.41 15.35
C THR A 85 -9.39 -7.39 16.28
N SER A 86 -8.58 -6.88 17.20
CA SER A 86 -7.98 -7.64 18.30
C SER A 86 -9.01 -7.90 19.41
N THR A 87 -10.12 -8.57 19.07
CA THR A 87 -11.06 -9.04 20.10
C THR A 87 -10.43 -10.21 20.87
N THR A 88 -10.59 -10.21 22.18
CA THR A 88 -10.19 -11.32 23.06
C THR A 88 -11.36 -12.28 23.32
N ASP A 89 -12.55 -11.99 22.80
CA ASP A 89 -13.73 -12.85 22.96
C ASP A 89 -13.61 -14.10 22.06
N PRO A 90 -13.51 -15.31 22.65
CA PRO A 90 -13.41 -16.55 21.88
C PRO A 90 -14.61 -16.80 20.96
N SER A 91 -15.82 -16.37 21.33
CA SER A 91 -17.04 -16.62 20.57
C SER A 91 -17.07 -15.81 19.26
N GLU A 92 -16.61 -14.56 19.32
CA GLU A 92 -16.43 -13.69 18.16
C GLU A 92 -15.33 -14.25 17.22
N ILE A 93 -14.23 -14.75 17.77
CA ILE A 93 -13.15 -15.38 16.99
C ILE A 93 -13.67 -16.60 16.23
N ILE A 94 -14.46 -17.46 16.88
CA ILE A 94 -15.04 -18.66 16.26
C ILE A 94 -16.04 -18.28 15.17
N SER A 95 -16.96 -17.36 15.45
CA SER A 95 -17.98 -16.90 14.49
C SER A 95 -17.32 -16.31 13.24
N ARG A 96 -16.24 -15.56 13.44
CA ARG A 96 -15.46 -14.95 12.37
C ARG A 96 -14.72 -15.98 11.53
N ARG A 97 -14.15 -17.01 12.15
CA ARG A 97 -13.51 -18.12 11.44
C ARG A 97 -14.53 -18.88 10.59
N ASP A 98 -15.72 -19.18 11.13
CA ASP A 98 -16.79 -19.82 10.36
C ASP A 98 -17.21 -18.97 9.17
N ALA A 99 -17.38 -17.66 9.38
CA ALA A 99 -17.67 -16.70 8.33
C ALA A 99 -16.61 -16.70 7.20
N ASP A 100 -15.32 -16.66 7.57
CA ASP A 100 -14.22 -16.72 6.61
C ASP A 100 -14.22 -18.05 5.84
N ASP A 101 -14.32 -19.19 6.54
CA ASP A 101 -14.36 -20.53 5.94
C ASP A 101 -15.55 -20.69 4.97
N ARG A 102 -16.69 -20.07 5.27
CA ARG A 102 -17.88 -20.09 4.41
C ARG A 102 -17.73 -19.18 3.20
N ALA A 103 -17.23 -17.96 3.39
CA ALA A 103 -17.01 -17.03 2.29
C ALA A 103 -15.95 -17.55 1.30
N ASP A 104 -14.89 -18.20 1.78
CA ASP A 104 -13.83 -18.72 0.91
C ASP A 104 -14.31 -19.86 0.00
N ARG A 105 -15.41 -20.55 0.35
CA ARG A 105 -16.03 -21.60 -0.47
C ARG A 105 -16.92 -21.08 -1.59
N LEU A 106 -17.25 -19.79 -1.60
CA LEU A 106 -18.07 -19.19 -2.66
C LEU A 106 -17.41 -19.46 -4.02
N GLN A 107 -18.18 -19.89 -5.01
CA GLN A 107 -17.67 -20.26 -6.33
C GLN A 107 -17.82 -19.12 -7.33
N ASP A 108 -18.88 -18.33 -7.20
CA ASP A 108 -19.19 -17.25 -8.15
C ASP A 108 -19.84 -16.03 -7.48
N SER A 109 -20.03 -14.98 -8.27
CA SER A 109 -20.61 -13.72 -7.81
C SER A 109 -22.09 -13.82 -7.42
N LYS A 110 -22.87 -14.73 -8.02
CA LYS A 110 -24.31 -14.85 -7.72
C LYS A 110 -24.51 -15.54 -6.37
N GLU A 111 -23.70 -16.56 -6.09
CA GLU A 111 -23.67 -17.20 -4.78
C GLU A 111 -23.27 -16.21 -3.69
N ALA A 112 -22.26 -15.38 -3.96
CA ALA A 112 -21.82 -14.32 -3.06
C ALA A 112 -22.92 -13.29 -2.78
N GLU A 113 -23.65 -12.84 -3.81
CA GLU A 113 -24.76 -11.89 -3.69
C GLU A 113 -25.91 -12.46 -2.84
N ALA A 114 -26.35 -13.69 -3.13
CA ALA A 114 -27.42 -14.33 -2.39
C ALA A 114 -27.05 -14.59 -0.91
N LEU A 115 -25.80 -14.97 -0.65
CA LEU A 115 -25.32 -15.18 0.71
C LEU A 115 -25.18 -13.85 1.47
N LEU A 116 -24.77 -12.77 0.79
CA LEU A 116 -24.69 -11.44 1.39
C LEU A 116 -26.07 -10.94 1.80
N GLU A 117 -27.07 -11.02 0.92
CA GLU A 117 -28.46 -10.60 1.23
C GLU A 117 -29.01 -11.37 2.45
N ARG A 118 -28.66 -12.66 2.57
CA ARG A 118 -29.02 -13.46 3.74
C ARG A 118 -28.30 -12.99 5.00
N ALA A 119 -27.00 -12.71 4.93
CA ALA A 119 -26.20 -12.24 6.05
C ALA A 119 -26.74 -10.89 6.57
N GLU A 120 -27.03 -9.94 5.68
CA GLU A 120 -27.61 -8.63 6.01
C GLU A 120 -28.96 -8.77 6.70
N ARG A 121 -29.88 -9.58 6.16
CA ARG A 121 -31.19 -9.84 6.80
C ARG A 121 -31.08 -10.48 8.17
N ALA A 122 -30.07 -11.31 8.39
CA ALA A 122 -29.82 -11.96 9.67
C ALA A 122 -29.04 -11.08 10.67
N GLY A 123 -28.52 -9.93 10.23
CA GLY A 123 -27.61 -9.11 11.03
C GLY A 123 -26.23 -9.76 11.27
N ASP A 124 -25.85 -10.74 10.45
CA ASP A 124 -24.57 -11.46 10.56
C ASP A 124 -23.43 -10.64 9.93
N LYS A 125 -22.89 -9.73 10.74
CA LYS A 125 -21.83 -8.80 10.31
C LYS A 125 -20.54 -9.51 9.93
N HIS A 126 -20.18 -10.59 10.62
CA HIS A 126 -18.95 -11.34 10.34
C HIS A 126 -19.02 -12.01 8.98
N LEU A 127 -20.15 -12.65 8.68
CA LEU A 127 -20.37 -13.26 7.37
C LEU A 127 -20.44 -12.22 6.26
N ALA A 128 -21.15 -11.11 6.45
CA ALA A 128 -21.19 -10.03 5.46
C ALA A 128 -19.77 -9.51 5.16
N GLN A 129 -18.98 -9.21 6.19
CA GLN A 129 -17.59 -8.74 6.03
C GLN A 129 -16.68 -9.76 5.30
N ALA A 130 -16.80 -11.05 5.62
CA ALA A 130 -16.05 -12.11 4.96
C ALA A 130 -16.42 -12.24 3.47
N ILE A 131 -17.71 -12.15 3.13
CA ILE A 131 -18.18 -12.16 1.74
C ILE A 131 -17.61 -10.98 0.97
N ILE A 132 -17.62 -9.77 1.56
CA ILE A 132 -17.09 -8.57 0.91
C ILE A 132 -15.58 -8.65 0.72
N ARG A 133 -14.83 -9.26 1.64
CA ARG A 133 -13.42 -9.56 1.44
C ARG A 133 -13.22 -10.42 0.19
N VAL A 134 -13.94 -11.54 0.09
CA VAL A 134 -13.82 -12.46 -1.05
C VAL A 134 -14.26 -11.78 -2.34
N ALA A 135 -15.35 -11.03 -2.32
CA ALA A 135 -15.85 -10.27 -3.46
C ALA A 135 -14.84 -9.23 -3.95
N ALA A 136 -14.19 -8.49 -3.06
CA ALA A 136 -13.16 -7.53 -3.41
C ALA A 136 -11.93 -8.21 -4.05
N VAL A 137 -11.47 -9.32 -3.46
CA VAL A 137 -10.30 -10.08 -3.98
C VAL A 137 -10.59 -10.73 -5.33
N ARG A 138 -11.79 -11.30 -5.51
CA ARG A 138 -12.18 -12.02 -6.73
C ARG A 138 -12.80 -11.12 -7.81
N GLY A 139 -12.96 -9.83 -7.53
CA GLY A 139 -13.50 -8.87 -8.49
C GLY A 139 -15.01 -8.98 -8.71
N TYR A 140 -15.78 -9.43 -7.72
CA TYR A 140 -17.24 -9.49 -7.77
C TYR A 140 -17.85 -8.09 -7.56
N GLN A 141 -17.67 -7.21 -8.54
CA GLN A 141 -17.99 -5.78 -8.44
C GLN A 141 -19.46 -5.49 -8.10
N GLY A 142 -20.40 -6.34 -8.56
CA GLY A 142 -21.82 -6.19 -8.23
C GLY A 142 -22.08 -6.34 -6.72
N VAL A 143 -21.46 -7.35 -6.10
CA VAL A 143 -21.57 -7.65 -4.67
C VAL A 143 -20.97 -6.52 -3.83
N VAL A 144 -19.78 -6.03 -4.22
CA VAL A 144 -19.14 -4.89 -3.54
C VAL A 144 -20.04 -3.66 -3.63
N ARG A 145 -20.54 -3.28 -4.82
CA ARG A 145 -21.40 -2.11 -4.97
C ARG A 145 -22.72 -2.20 -4.19
N ALA A 146 -23.33 -3.37 -4.15
CA ALA A 146 -24.55 -3.59 -3.36
C ALA A 146 -24.29 -3.27 -1.89
N TYR A 147 -23.20 -3.82 -1.33
CA TYR A 147 -22.81 -3.54 0.05
C TYR A 147 -22.43 -2.08 0.30
N GLU A 148 -21.71 -1.44 -0.61
CA GLU A 148 -21.35 -0.02 -0.49
C GLU A 148 -22.58 0.89 -0.43
N SER A 149 -23.65 0.53 -1.15
CA SER A 149 -24.89 1.29 -1.17
C SER A 149 -25.64 1.26 0.16
N GLU A 150 -25.56 0.14 0.87
CA GLU A 150 -26.17 -0.04 2.20
C GLU A 150 -25.25 0.42 3.33
N HIS A 151 -23.93 0.41 3.12
CA HIS A 151 -22.90 0.77 4.11
C HIS A 151 -21.96 1.89 3.61
N PRO A 152 -22.42 3.14 3.42
CA PRO A 152 -21.63 4.20 2.76
C PRO A 152 -20.27 4.52 3.42
N ALA A 153 -20.20 4.43 4.75
CA ALA A 153 -18.96 4.65 5.49
C ALA A 153 -17.91 3.56 5.22
N THR A 154 -18.35 2.30 5.14
CA THR A 154 -17.48 1.17 4.78
C THR A 154 -17.14 1.21 3.30
N GLY A 155 -18.09 1.61 2.45
CA GLY A 155 -17.85 1.77 1.02
C GLY A 155 -16.81 2.82 0.67
N SER A 156 -16.77 3.93 1.41
CA SER A 156 -15.70 4.93 1.24
C SER A 156 -14.31 4.34 1.50
N LYS A 157 -14.18 3.42 2.48
CA LYS A 157 -12.92 2.74 2.82
C LYS A 157 -12.55 1.66 1.80
N LEU A 158 -13.54 0.92 1.29
CA LEU A 158 -13.36 -0.04 0.19
C LEU A 158 -12.88 0.67 -1.08
N ALA A 159 -13.50 1.78 -1.45
CA ALA A 159 -13.10 2.60 -2.58
C ALA A 159 -11.66 3.10 -2.42
N LEU A 160 -11.26 3.56 -1.22
CA LEU A 160 -9.89 3.96 -0.94
C LEU A 160 -8.90 2.79 -1.04
N LEU A 161 -9.24 1.62 -0.47
CA LEU A 161 -8.42 0.41 -0.56
C LEU A 161 -8.18 0.02 -2.03
N ALA A 162 -9.24 0.02 -2.84
CA ALA A 162 -9.16 -0.25 -4.28
C ALA A 162 -8.28 0.79 -5.00
N GLN A 163 -8.39 2.08 -4.66
CA GLN A 163 -7.55 3.13 -5.23
C GLN A 163 -6.07 2.95 -4.89
N ILE A 164 -5.74 2.56 -3.65
CA ILE A 164 -4.35 2.27 -3.26
C ILE A 164 -3.82 1.06 -4.04
N GLN A 165 -4.58 -0.04 -4.12
CA GLN A 165 -4.16 -1.25 -4.82
C GLN A 165 -3.96 -1.01 -6.33
N GLN A 166 -4.88 -0.28 -6.96
CA GLN A 166 -4.77 0.06 -8.39
C GLN A 166 -3.66 1.07 -8.63
N GLY A 167 -3.62 2.16 -7.86
CA GLY A 167 -2.63 3.23 -8.01
C GLY A 167 -1.20 2.74 -7.89
N THR A 168 -0.93 1.87 -6.92
CA THR A 168 0.41 1.32 -6.63
C THR A 168 0.86 0.19 -7.57
N THR A 169 -0.03 -0.32 -8.42
CA THR A 169 0.29 -1.34 -9.42
C THR A 169 0.39 -0.77 -10.84
N THR A 170 0.01 0.50 -11.05
CA THR A 170 0.12 1.14 -12.37
C THR A 170 1.57 1.26 -12.84
N ALA A 171 1.78 1.14 -14.16
CA ALA A 171 3.09 1.31 -14.78
C ALA A 171 3.72 2.69 -14.45
N ASN A 172 2.92 3.75 -14.47
CA ASN A 172 3.38 5.10 -14.13
C ASN A 172 3.90 5.21 -12.70
N TYR A 173 3.19 4.61 -11.74
CA TYR A 173 3.65 4.54 -10.35
C TYR A 173 4.96 3.78 -10.23
N LEU A 174 5.06 2.60 -10.86
CA LEU A 174 6.27 1.77 -10.81
C LEU A 174 7.47 2.49 -11.43
N LEU A 175 7.26 3.20 -12.54
CA LEU A 175 8.29 4.01 -13.19
C LEU A 175 8.76 5.16 -12.29
N ARG A 176 7.83 5.92 -11.70
CA ARG A 176 8.15 7.01 -10.76
C ARG A 176 8.92 6.50 -9.55
N ARG A 177 8.47 5.40 -8.95
CA ARG A 177 9.13 4.75 -7.81
C ARG A 177 10.54 4.28 -8.17
N THR A 178 10.70 3.64 -9.33
CA THR A 178 12.00 3.15 -9.79
C THR A 178 12.96 4.30 -10.05
N ALA A 179 12.50 5.37 -10.71
CA ALA A 179 13.31 6.56 -10.97
C ALA A 179 13.75 7.27 -9.68
N ALA A 180 12.84 7.41 -8.70
CA ALA A 180 13.12 8.09 -7.44
C ALA A 180 14.19 7.36 -6.60
N TYR A 181 14.14 6.03 -6.55
CA TYR A 181 15.01 5.24 -5.66
C TYR A 181 16.19 4.58 -6.36
N SER A 182 16.34 4.74 -7.68
CA SER A 182 17.56 4.32 -8.37
C SER A 182 18.69 5.29 -8.03
N ALA A 183 19.83 4.79 -7.53
CA ALA A 183 21.05 5.58 -7.55
C ALA A 183 21.50 5.72 -9.02
N ARG A 184 21.05 6.79 -9.69
CA ARG A 184 21.56 7.10 -11.02
C ARG A 184 23.03 7.47 -10.89
N LEU A 185 23.87 6.66 -11.54
CA LEU A 185 25.24 6.99 -11.86
C LEU A 185 25.22 8.15 -12.86
N LEU A 186 25.24 9.38 -12.35
CA LEU A 186 25.59 10.58 -13.12
C LEU A 186 27.04 10.94 -12.83
#